data_AF-A0A3N0EPL4-F1
#
_entry.id   AF-A0A3N0EPL4-F1
#
_cell.length_a   1.000
_cell.length_b   1.000
_cell.length_c   1.000
_cell.angle_alpha   90.00
_cell.angle_beta   90.00
_cell.angle_gamma   90.00
#
_symmetry.space_group_name_H-M   'P 1'
#
loop_
_entity.id
_entity.type
_entity.pdbx_description
1 polymer ?
#
loop_
_entity_poly.entity_id
_entity_poly.type
_entity_poly.pdbx_seq_one_letter_code
_entity_poly.pdbx_strand_id
1 'polypeptide(L)'
;AKWLDQAMPVVSMLGIALIIVVITAAGRDSLLDIGLVLLLIVLFHNLFGYTLGYWYARFFRLPERDARTVAIEVGMQNGGLASGIANSIGKIATMGLAPAI
;
A
#
# COMPACT_ATOMS: atom_id res chain seq x y z
N ALA A 1 17.61 -4.18 -21.25
CA ALA A 1 17.56 -3.38 -22.48
C ALA A 1 16.90 -2.06 -22.13
N LYS A 2 17.49 -0.89 -22.45
CA LYS A 2 17.06 0.41 -21.90
C LYS A 2 15.57 0.77 -22.12
N TRP A 3 14.97 0.25 -23.19
CA TRP A 3 13.53 0.45 -23.47
C TRP A 3 12.63 -0.25 -22.44
N LEU A 4 13.06 -1.40 -21.89
CA LEU A 4 12.29 -2.14 -20.90
C LEU A 4 12.26 -1.39 -19.58
N ASP A 5 13.41 -0.86 -19.13
CA ASP A 5 13.52 -0.08 -17.89
C ASP A 5 12.65 1.19 -17.93
N GLN A 6 12.44 1.76 -19.12
CA GLN A 6 11.56 2.91 -19.34
C GLN A 6 10.08 2.55 -19.40
N ALA A 7 9.74 1.37 -19.95
CA ALA A 7 8.36 0.91 -20.07
C ALA A 7 7.80 0.36 -18.75
N MET A 8 8.65 -0.27 -17.92
CA MET A 8 8.25 -0.96 -16.69
C MET A 8 7.44 -0.11 -15.71
N PRO A 9 7.81 1.16 -15.41
CA PRO A 9 7.01 1.99 -14.51
C PRO A 9 5.59 2.24 -15.05
N VAL A 10 5.46 2.49 -16.35
CA VAL A 10 4.15 2.77 -16.98
C VAL A 10 3.26 1.55 -16.95
N VAL A 11 3.80 0.38 -17.30
CA VAL A 11 3.06 -0.89 -17.26
C VAL A 11 2.66 -1.24 -15.82
N SER A 12 3.55 -1.04 -14.85
CA SER A 12 3.26 -1.29 -13.44
C SER A 12 2.17 -0.37 -12.88
N MET A 13 2.23 0.93 -13.21
CA MET A 13 1.20 1.89 -12.81
C MET A 13 -0.17 1.55 -13.40
N LEU A 14 -0.22 1.16 -14.69
CA LEU A 14 -1.46 0.69 -15.32
C LEU A 14 -2.01 -0.58 -14.65
N GLY A 15 -1.14 -1.53 -14.33
CA GLY A 15 -1.52 -2.75 -13.62
C GLY A 15 -2.12 -2.48 -12.25
N ILE A 16 -1.47 -1.63 -11.44
CA ILE A 16 -1.97 -1.26 -10.11
C ILE A 16 -3.29 -0.48 -10.22
N ALA A 17 -3.41 0.44 -11.19
CA ALA A 17 -4.66 1.18 -11.40
C ALA A 17 -5.83 0.24 -11.73
N LEU A 18 -5.62 -0.78 -12.58
CA LEU A 18 -6.65 -1.78 -12.89
C LEU A 18 -7.03 -2.61 -11.66
N ILE A 19 -6.06 -3.03 -10.85
CA ILE A 19 -6.30 -3.79 -9.61
C ILE A 19 -7.16 -2.97 -8.64
N ILE A 20 -6.81 -1.69 -8.43
CA ILE A 20 -7.57 -0.78 -7.55
C ILE A 20 -9.02 -0.64 -8.03
N VAL A 21 -9.24 -0.47 -9.34
CA VAL A 21 -10.59 -0.36 -9.92
C VAL A 21 -11.42 -1.62 -9.66
N VAL A 22 -10.85 -2.81 -9.93
CA VAL A 22 -11.56 -4.09 -9.73
C VAL A 22 -11.93 -4.30 -8.27
N ILE A 23 -11.01 -4.04 -7.34
CA ILE A 23 -11.24 -4.20 -5.90
C ILE A 23 -12.28 -3.21 -5.39
N THR A 24 -12.16 -1.93 -5.79
CA THR A 24 -13.11 -0.89 -5.39
C THR A 24 -14.51 -1.19 -5.91
N ALA A 25 -14.63 -1.70 -7.14
CA ALA A 25 -15.91 -2.13 -7.70
C ALA A 25 -16.49 -3.33 -6.95
N ALA A 26 -15.66 -4.34 -6.66
CA ALA A 26 -16.09 -5.56 -5.96
C ALA A 26 -16.48 -5.31 -4.49
N GLY A 27 -15.81 -4.36 -3.82
CA GLY A 27 -16.04 -4.02 -2.42
C GLY A 27 -16.88 -2.75 -2.20
N ARG A 28 -17.55 -2.23 -3.24
CA ARG A 28 -18.33 -0.98 -3.18
C ARG A 28 -19.22 -0.89 -1.94
N ASP A 29 -20.05 -1.90 -1.70
CA ASP A 29 -21.05 -1.83 -0.62
C ASP A 29 -20.36 -1.85 0.75
N SER A 30 -19.31 -2.66 0.92
CA SER A 30 -18.46 -2.61 2.12
C SER A 30 -17.74 -1.26 2.27
N LEU A 31 -17.31 -0.62 1.18
CA LEU A 31 -16.73 0.71 1.21
C LEU A 31 -17.74 1.77 1.68
N LEU A 32 -19.01 1.62 1.34
CA LEU A 32 -20.06 2.53 1.79
C LEU A 32 -20.36 2.37 3.29
N ASP A 33 -20.29 1.13 3.79
CA ASP A 33 -20.55 0.82 5.19
C ASP A 33 -19.38 1.20 6.12
N ILE A 34 -18.14 0.87 5.75
CA ILE A 34 -16.96 1.01 6.62
C ILE A 34 -15.85 1.91 6.04
N GLY A 35 -16.03 2.51 4.86
CA GLY A 35 -14.96 3.19 4.13
C GLY A 35 -14.32 4.36 4.87
N LEU A 36 -15.08 5.16 5.63
CA LEU A 36 -14.50 6.26 6.41
C LEU A 36 -13.59 5.74 7.52
N VAL A 37 -14.03 4.69 8.24
CA VAL A 37 -13.23 4.06 9.29
C VAL A 37 -12.00 3.40 8.69
N LEU A 38 -12.16 2.72 7.55
CA LEU A 38 -11.07 2.07 6.83
C LEU A 38 -10.01 3.09 6.38
N LEU A 39 -10.43 4.21 5.79
CA LEU A 39 -9.53 5.29 5.38
C LEU A 39 -8.73 5.86 6.55
N LEU A 40 -9.39 6.12 7.69
CA LEU A 40 -8.72 6.60 8.88
C LEU A 40 -7.69 5.58 9.38
N ILE A 41 -8.06 4.30 9.48
CA ILE A 41 -7.16 3.23 9.93
C ILE A 41 -5.95 3.11 9.00
N VAL A 42 -6.16 3.08 7.68
CA VAL A 42 -5.07 2.97 6.69
C VAL A 42 -4.14 4.18 6.79
N LEU A 43 -4.69 5.39 6.90
CA LEU A 43 -3.90 6.61 7.06
C LEU A 43 -3.08 6.58 8.35
N PHE A 44 -3.70 6.24 9.49
CA PHE A 44 -2.99 6.10 10.76
C PHE A 44 -1.91 5.01 10.70
N HIS A 45 -2.19 3.87 10.07
CA HIS A 45 -1.23 2.78 9.93
C HIS A 45 0.00 3.19 9.11
N ASN A 46 -0.20 3.89 7.98
CA ASN A 46 0.90 4.39 7.15
C ASN A 46 1.74 5.44 7.87
N LEU A 47 1.09 6.44 8.49
CA LEU A 47 1.80 7.46 9.28
C LEU A 47 2.55 6.85 10.46
N PHE A 48 1.95 5.86 11.12
CA PHE A 48 2.61 5.11 12.17
C PHE A 48 3.83 4.34 11.65
N GLY A 49 3.73 3.69 10.49
CA GLY A 49 4.86 3.05 9.81
C GLY A 49 6.00 4.02 9.51
N TYR A 50 5.69 5.19 8.92
CA TYR A 50 6.70 6.22 8.63
C TYR A 50 7.37 6.76 9.90
N THR A 51 6.57 7.09 10.92
CA THR A 51 7.09 7.67 12.17
C THR A 51 7.94 6.65 12.93
N LEU A 52 7.45 5.42 13.10
CA LEU A 52 8.24 4.36 13.75
C LEU A 52 9.49 4.01 12.96
N GLY A 53 9.39 3.82 11.63
CA GLY A 53 10.54 3.48 10.80
C GLY A 53 11.64 4.55 10.90
N TYR A 54 11.26 5.84 10.86
CA TYR A 54 12.21 6.94 11.02
C TYR A 54 12.86 6.94 12.41
N TRP A 55 12.06 6.93 13.48
CA TRP A 55 12.58 7.04 14.84
C TRP A 55 13.40 5.81 15.26
N TYR A 56 13.02 4.62 14.80
CA TYR A 56 13.80 3.41 15.00
C TYR A 56 15.16 3.52 14.30
N ALA A 57 15.21 3.92 13.03
CA ALA A 57 16.48 4.13 12.33
C ALA A 57 17.37 5.20 13.01
N ARG A 58 16.77 6.26 13.55
CA ARG A 58 17.50 7.28 14.33
C ARG A 58 18.00 6.74 15.68
N PHE A 59 17.25 5.85 16.33
CA PHE A 59 17.68 5.16 17.55
C PHE A 59 18.95 4.32 17.31
N PHE A 60 19.06 3.65 16.16
CA PHE A 60 20.27 2.96 15.71
C PHE A 60 21.35 3.87 15.13
N ARG A 61 21.17 5.20 15.22
CA ARG A 61 22.13 6.22 14.78
C ARG A 61 22.45 6.19 13.28
N LEU A 62 21.51 5.75 12.44
CA LEU A 62 21.67 5.81 11.00
C LEU A 62 21.72 7.28 10.52
N PRO A 63 22.47 7.59 9.45
CA PRO A 63 22.42 8.87 8.75
C PRO A 63 20.99 9.25 8.38
N GLU A 64 20.69 10.55 8.31
CA GLU A 64 19.34 11.03 8.04
C GLU A 64 18.77 10.50 6.72
N ARG A 65 19.62 10.39 5.69
CA ARG A 65 19.24 9.85 4.39
C ARG A 65 18.74 8.41 4.51
N ASP A 66 19.46 7.58 5.26
CA ASP A 66 19.11 6.18 5.44
C ASP A 66 17.89 6.03 6.35
N ALA A 67 17.76 6.88 7.37
CA ALA A 67 16.56 6.91 8.22
C ALA A 67 15.29 7.28 7.44
N ARG A 68 15.37 8.19 6.45
CA ARG A 68 14.26 8.50 5.54
C ARG A 68 13.94 7.31 4.63
N THR A 69 14.95 6.60 4.13
CA THR A 69 14.74 5.37 3.35
C THR A 69 14.02 4.31 4.19
N VAL A 70 14.49 4.05 5.42
CA VAL A 70 13.84 3.08 6.33
C VAL A 70 12.41 3.47 6.65
N ALA A 71 12.14 4.77 6.89
CA ALA A 71 10.78 5.24 7.09
C ALA A 71 9.86 4.87 5.90
N ILE A 72 10.31 5.15 4.67
CA ILE A 72 9.56 4.87 3.44
C ILE A 72 9.36 3.35 3.26
N GLU A 73 10.40 2.54 3.44
CA GLU A 73 10.31 1.08 3.29
C GLU A 73 9.41 0.42 4.34
N VAL A 74 9.34 0.97 5.55
CA VAL A 74 8.48 0.46 6.63
C VAL A 74 7.03 0.90 6.43
N GLY A 75 6.80 2.15 6.00
CA GLY A 75 5.45 2.68 5.80
C GLY A 75 4.81 2.27 4.47
N MET A 76 5.57 2.22 3.37
CA MET A 76 5.06 1.85 2.05
C MET A 76 5.06 0.33 1.87
N GLN A 77 3.90 -0.28 2.14
CA GLN A 77 3.71 -1.70 1.92
C GLN A 77 3.30 -2.03 0.48
N ASN A 78 3.52 -3.29 0.08
CA ASN A 78 3.06 -3.79 -1.21
C ASN A 78 1.56 -4.13 -1.16
N GLY A 79 0.72 -3.13 -1.41
CA GLY A 79 -0.73 -3.30 -1.45
C GLY A 79 -1.21 -4.29 -2.51
N GLY A 80 -0.51 -4.39 -3.65
CA GLY A 80 -0.84 -5.35 -4.71
C GLY A 80 -0.73 -6.82 -4.25
N LEU A 81 0.31 -7.15 -3.48
CA LEU A 81 0.46 -8.48 -2.90
C LEU A 81 -0.62 -8.78 -1.86
N ALA A 82 -0.92 -7.82 -0.97
CA ALA A 82 -1.97 -7.97 0.03
C ALA A 82 -3.34 -8.23 -0.62
N SER A 83 -3.67 -7.47 -1.66
CA SER A 83 -4.87 -7.67 -2.49
C SER A 83 -4.90 -9.03 -3.19
N GLY A 84 -3.77 -9.48 -3.74
CA GLY A 84 -3.65 -10.80 -4.36
C GLY A 84 -3.91 -11.95 -3.38
N ILE A 85 -3.40 -11.83 -2.15
CA ILE A 85 -3.68 -12.79 -1.08
C ILE A 85 -5.16 -12.72 -0.67
N ALA A 86 -5.75 -11.53 -0.55
CA ALA A 86 -7.18 -11.39 -0.24
C ALA A 86 -8.06 -12.07 -1.30
N ASN A 87 -7.66 -12.02 -2.57
CA ASN A 87 -8.34 -12.72 -3.65
C ASN A 87 -8.20 -14.25 -3.54
N SER A 88 -7.01 -14.76 -3.22
CA SER A 88 -6.80 -16.22 -3.12
C SER A 88 -7.61 -16.88 -1.99
N ILE A 89 -7.94 -16.13 -0.94
CA ILE A 89 -8.80 -16.58 0.16
C ILE A 89 -10.28 -16.19 -0.02
N GLY A 90 -10.67 -15.67 -1.18
CA GLY A 90 -12.06 -15.32 -1.51
C GLY A 90 -12.62 -14.11 -0.76
N LYS A 91 -11.76 -13.26 -0.19
CA LYS A 91 -12.14 -12.08 0.62
C LYS A 91 -11.73 -10.76 -0.02
N ILE A 92 -11.70 -10.71 -1.36
CA ILE A 92 -11.30 -9.53 -2.12
C ILE A 92 -12.16 -8.30 -1.82
N ALA A 93 -13.47 -8.49 -1.64
CA ALA A 93 -14.43 -7.41 -1.37
C ALA A 93 -14.35 -6.82 0.05
N THR A 94 -13.61 -7.46 0.97
CA THR A 94 -13.48 -6.99 2.36
C THR A 94 -12.03 -6.69 2.71
N MET A 95 -11.16 -7.71 2.73
CA MET A 95 -9.74 -7.53 3.07
C MET A 95 -8.92 -6.91 1.94
N GLY A 96 -9.36 -7.06 0.68
CA GLY A 96 -8.70 -6.43 -0.46
C GLY A 96 -8.87 -4.91 -0.50
N LEU A 97 -9.87 -4.36 0.20
CA LEU A 97 -10.16 -2.92 0.20
C LEU A 97 -9.09 -2.10 0.91
N ALA A 98 -8.57 -2.58 2.05
CA ALA A 98 -7.60 -1.84 2.86
C ALA A 98 -6.32 -1.45 2.09
N PRO A 99 -5.70 -2.33 1.28
CA PRO A 99 -4.55 -1.96 0.45
C PRO A 99 -4.90 -1.21 -0.85
N ALA A 100 -6.18 -1.07 -1.20
CA ALA A 100 -6.61 -0.37 -2.41
C ALA A 100 -6.99 1.11 -2.17
N ILE A 101 -7.19 1.49 -0.90
CA ILE A 101 -7.44 2.86 -0.43
C ILE A 101 -6.14 3.46 0.09
#